data_AF-A0A7V6SI17-F1
#
_entry.id   AF-A0A7V6SI17-F1
#
_cell.length_a   1.000
_cell.length_b   1.000
_cell.length_c   1.000
_cell.angle_alpha   90.00
_cell.angle_beta   90.00
_cell.angle_gamma   90.00
#
_symmetry.space_group_name_H-M   'P 1'
#
loop_
_entity.id
_entity.type
_entity.pdbx_description
1 polymer ?
#
loop_
_entity_poly.entity_id
_entity_poly.type
_entity_poly.pdbx_seq_one_letter_code
_entity_poly.pdbx_strand_id
1 'polypeptide(L)'
;ASNAAATVMEHAPDKFLDFNEQLFLTYGQNQAAMLPEIEQAAAAAGVPEDVIARFADGTYRDWVEATTRNFVQNVPATGTPAIFLDGEQWGFEQDDPWTAENALQNAIEARKG
;
A
#
# COMPACT_ATOMS: atom_id res chain seq x y z
N ALA A 1 -0.67 7.72 7.49
CA ALA A 1 -0.78 7.29 6.09
C ALA A 1 -1.86 6.23 5.89
N SER A 2 -1.80 5.06 6.54
CA SER A 2 -2.69 3.92 6.25
C SER A 2 -4.20 4.20 6.34
N ASN A 3 -4.65 5.03 7.29
CA ASN A 3 -6.05 5.48 7.34
C ASN A 3 -6.45 6.23 6.05
N ALA A 4 -5.62 7.20 5.61
CA ALA A 4 -5.88 7.95 4.40
C ALA A 4 -5.86 7.06 3.15
N ALA A 5 -4.93 6.10 3.08
CA ALA A 5 -4.87 5.10 2.01
C ALA A 5 -6.18 4.31 1.91
N ALA A 6 -6.73 3.85 3.05
CA ALA A 6 -8.03 3.19 3.10
C ALA A 6 -9.19 4.12 2.70
N THR A 7 -9.19 5.37 3.15
CA THR A 7 -10.18 6.37 2.74
C THR A 7 -10.18 6.58 1.21
N VAL A 8 -9.01 6.67 0.58
CA VAL A 8 -8.90 6.81 -0.88
C VAL A 8 -9.34 5.53 -1.58
N MET A 9 -8.98 4.33 -1.09
CA MET A 9 -9.48 3.08 -1.67
C MET A 9 -11.01 3.01 -1.69
N GLU A 10 -11.68 3.45 -0.63
CA GLU A 10 -13.15 3.40 -0.57
C GLU A 10 -13.81 4.48 -1.45
N HIS A 11 -13.32 5.73 -1.39
CA HIS A 11 -14.06 6.88 -1.92
C HIS A 11 -13.50 7.45 -3.22
N ALA A 12 -12.27 7.10 -3.61
CA ALA A 12 -11.63 7.49 -4.86
C ALA A 12 -10.67 6.37 -5.35
N PRO A 13 -11.16 5.13 -5.57
CA PRO A 13 -10.31 3.98 -5.88
C PRO A 13 -9.46 4.16 -7.15
N ASP A 14 -9.95 4.95 -8.11
CA ASP A 14 -9.21 5.31 -9.33
C ASP A 14 -7.97 6.19 -9.07
N LYS A 15 -7.89 6.82 -7.89
CA LYS A 15 -6.75 7.65 -7.44
C LYS A 15 -5.81 6.91 -6.50
N PHE A 16 -6.14 5.70 -6.08
CA PHE A 16 -5.38 5.00 -5.05
C PHE A 16 -3.93 4.76 -5.43
N LEU A 17 -3.67 4.30 -6.66
CA LEU A 17 -2.31 4.00 -7.11
C LEU A 17 -1.44 5.26 -7.16
N ASP A 18 -1.94 6.33 -7.78
CA ASP A 18 -1.26 7.62 -7.86
C ASP A 18 -0.99 8.18 -6.46
N PHE A 19 -1.96 8.08 -5.54
CA PHE A 19 -1.80 8.51 -4.16
C PHE A 19 -0.77 7.67 -3.40
N ASN A 20 -0.79 6.35 -3.56
CA ASN A 20 0.18 5.46 -2.92
C ASN A 20 1.60 5.76 -3.39
N GLU A 21 1.81 6.04 -4.68
CA GLU A 21 3.10 6.50 -5.21
C GLU A 21 3.55 7.80 -4.54
N GLN A 22 2.65 8.80 -4.45
CA GLN A 22 2.94 10.06 -3.78
C GLN A 22 3.30 9.85 -2.29
N LEU A 23 2.63 8.93 -1.58
CA LEU A 23 2.97 8.62 -0.19
C LEU A 23 4.42 8.10 -0.05
N PHE A 24 4.90 7.25 -0.97
CA PHE A 24 6.28 6.78 -0.94
C PHE A 24 7.28 7.90 -1.28
N LEU A 25 6.95 8.79 -2.22
CA LEU A 25 7.77 9.97 -2.52
C LEU A 25 7.86 10.90 -1.29
N THR A 26 6.72 11.19 -0.65
CA THR A 26 6.67 11.99 0.58
C THR A 26 7.48 11.33 1.69
N TYR A 27 7.37 10.01 1.89
CA TYR A 27 8.15 9.29 2.90
C TYR A 27 9.66 9.36 2.63
N GLY A 28 10.08 9.26 1.37
CA GLY A 28 11.49 9.39 0.97
C GLY A 28 12.07 10.79 1.25
N GLN A 29 11.24 11.84 1.20
CA GLN A 29 11.63 13.21 1.52
C GLN A 29 11.54 13.51 3.02
N ASN A 30 10.50 13.01 3.69
CA ASN A 30 10.23 13.21 5.10
C ASN A 30 9.58 11.96 5.72
N GLN A 31 10.39 11.18 6.43
CA GLN A 31 9.91 9.97 7.12
C GLN A 31 8.99 10.26 8.31
N ALA A 32 8.98 11.50 8.80
CA ALA A 32 8.12 11.96 9.89
C ALA A 32 6.89 12.74 9.37
N ALA A 33 6.56 12.61 8.08
CA ALA A 33 5.39 13.23 7.47
C ALA A 33 4.12 12.89 8.25
N MET A 34 3.33 13.92 8.57
CA MET A 34 2.09 13.82 9.31
C MET A 34 0.91 14.09 8.38
N LEU A 35 -0.27 14.30 8.96
CA LEU A 35 -1.51 14.50 8.20
C LEU A 35 -1.40 15.61 7.14
N PRO A 36 -0.84 16.81 7.41
CA PRO A 36 -0.76 17.87 6.40
C PRO A 36 0.03 17.47 5.15
N GLU A 37 1.16 16.77 5.33
CA GLU A 37 1.97 16.29 4.20
C GLU A 37 1.25 15.16 3.44
N ILE A 38 0.48 14.32 4.15
CA ILE A 38 -0.35 13.27 3.53
C ILE A 38 -1.50 13.88 2.72
N GLU A 39 -2.14 14.94 3.20
CA GLU A 39 -3.18 15.68 2.47
C GLU A 39 -2.61 16.34 1.22
N GLN A 40 -1.41 16.93 1.30
CA GLN A 40 -0.69 17.48 0.15
C GLN A 40 -0.36 16.40 -0.89
N ALA A 41 0.11 15.22 -0.45
CA ALA A 41 0.35 14.08 -1.33
C ALA A 41 -0.93 13.62 -2.05
N ALA A 42 -2.06 13.58 -1.34
CA ALA A 42 -3.35 13.23 -1.92
C ALA A 42 -3.83 14.26 -2.95
N ALA A 43 -3.69 15.55 -2.63
CA ALA A 43 -4.02 16.63 -3.58
C ALA A 43 -3.15 16.57 -4.83
N ALA A 44 -1.84 16.29 -4.68
CA ALA A 44 -0.92 16.12 -5.80
C ALA A 44 -1.27 14.90 -6.68
N ALA A 45 -1.83 13.84 -6.09
CA ALA A 45 -2.35 12.68 -6.79
C ALA A 45 -3.76 12.88 -7.39
N GLY A 46 -4.35 14.08 -7.25
CA GLY A 46 -5.68 14.38 -7.79
C GLY A 46 -6.83 13.70 -7.03
N VAL A 47 -6.62 13.35 -5.76
CA VAL A 47 -7.71 12.90 -4.88
C VAL A 47 -8.69 14.07 -4.66
N PRO A 48 -10.01 13.86 -4.80
CA PRO A 48 -11.00 14.92 -4.56
C PRO A 48 -10.90 15.52 -3.16
N GLU A 49 -11.08 16.84 -3.05
CA GLU A 49 -10.93 17.58 -1.78
C GLU A 49 -11.89 17.05 -0.69
N ASP A 50 -13.12 16.68 -1.07
CA ASP A 50 -14.08 16.11 -0.12
C ASP A 50 -13.60 14.76 0.43
N VAL A 51 -12.87 13.97 -0.35
CA VAL A 51 -12.26 12.70 0.11
C VAL A 51 -11.08 12.98 1.03
N ILE A 52 -10.22 13.97 0.70
CA ILE A 52 -9.09 14.37 1.55
C ILE A 52 -9.58 14.85 2.92
N ALA A 53 -10.66 15.64 2.97
CA ALA A 53 -11.24 16.13 4.21
C ALA A 53 -11.63 15.02 5.20
N ARG A 54 -11.95 13.82 4.71
CA ARG A 54 -12.30 12.64 5.53
C ARG A 54 -11.09 12.00 6.23
N PHE A 55 -9.85 12.38 5.89
CA PHE A 55 -8.67 11.79 6.52
C PHE A 55 -8.61 12.07 8.03
N ALA A 56 -9.10 13.25 8.44
CA ALA A 56 -9.14 13.66 9.84
C ALA A 56 -10.14 12.84 10.67
N ASP A 57 -11.18 12.26 10.06
CA ASP A 57 -12.19 11.45 10.75
C ASP A 57 -11.60 10.16 11.33
N GLY A 58 -10.51 9.66 10.75
CA GLY A 58 -9.84 8.46 11.25
C GLY A 58 -10.68 7.18 11.13
N THR A 59 -11.69 7.16 10.25
CA THR A 59 -12.68 6.07 10.13
C THR A 59 -12.08 4.67 10.02
N TYR A 60 -10.91 4.54 9.38
CA TYR A 60 -10.27 3.25 9.12
C TYR A 60 -9.15 2.91 10.08
N ARG A 61 -8.91 3.70 11.14
CA ARG A 61 -7.82 3.45 12.10
C ARG A 61 -7.95 2.09 12.76
N ASP A 62 -9.14 1.74 13.24
CA ASP A 62 -9.40 0.46 13.90
C ASP A 62 -9.27 -0.72 12.94
N TRP A 63 -9.74 -0.54 11.70
CA TRP A 63 -9.57 -1.54 10.65
C TRP A 63 -8.08 -1.77 10.32
N VAL A 64 -7.30 -0.71 10.14
CA VAL A 64 -5.84 -0.79 9.92
C VAL A 64 -5.15 -1.52 11.06
N GLU A 65 -5.51 -1.21 12.32
CA GLU A 65 -4.93 -1.90 13.47
C GLU A 65 -5.29 -3.39 13.45
N ALA A 66 -6.56 -3.73 13.21
CA ALA A 66 -7.04 -5.10 13.17
C ALA A 66 -6.37 -5.92 12.04
N THR A 67 -6.28 -5.37 10.83
CA THR A 67 -5.67 -6.07 9.69
C THR A 67 -4.16 -6.23 9.87
N THR A 68 -3.47 -5.22 10.42
CA THR A 68 -2.04 -5.31 10.74
C THR A 68 -1.78 -6.40 11.78
N ARG A 69 -2.59 -6.44 12.85
CA ARG A 69 -2.48 -7.46 13.90
C ARG A 69 -2.74 -8.85 13.32
N ASN A 70 -3.77 -9.00 12.49
CA ASN A 70 -4.10 -10.26 11.84
C ASN A 70 -2.95 -10.74 10.93
N PHE A 71 -2.37 -9.84 10.14
CA PHE A 71 -1.22 -10.14 9.28
C PHE A 71 -0.04 -10.65 10.10
N VAL A 72 0.37 -9.93 11.14
CA VAL A 72 1.50 -10.31 12.01
C VAL A 72 1.29 -11.68 12.68
N GLN A 73 0.05 -12.04 13.01
CA GLN A 73 -0.26 -13.28 13.71
C GLN A 73 -0.41 -14.49 12.80
N ASN A 74 -0.93 -14.31 11.59
CA ASN A 74 -1.42 -15.42 10.76
C ASN A 74 -0.68 -15.56 9.44
N VAL A 75 0.04 -14.54 8.99
CA VAL A 75 0.77 -14.57 7.73
C VAL A 75 2.25 -14.87 8.04
N PRO A 76 2.84 -15.95 7.50
CA PRO A 76 4.22 -16.32 7.75
C PRO A 76 5.17 -15.44 6.90
N ALA A 77 5.07 -14.13 7.03
CA ALA A 77 5.94 -13.19 6.34
C ALA A 77 7.25 -12.98 7.10
N THR A 78 8.36 -12.99 6.38
CA THR A 78 9.72 -12.74 6.92
C THR A 78 10.04 -11.25 7.09
N GLY A 79 9.23 -10.36 6.52
CA GLY A 79 9.43 -8.91 6.58
C GLY A 79 8.49 -8.15 5.65
N THR A 80 8.82 -6.87 5.40
CA THR A 80 8.18 -6.05 4.37
C THR A 80 9.20 -5.66 3.30
N PRO A 81 8.81 -5.57 2.01
CA PRO A 81 7.52 -6.03 1.47
C PRO A 81 7.32 -7.54 1.66
N ALA A 82 6.10 -8.03 1.49
CA ALA A 82 5.77 -9.45 1.44
C ALA A 82 4.77 -9.67 0.30
N ILE A 83 5.10 -10.60 -0.60
CA ILE A 83 4.32 -10.90 -1.80
C ILE A 83 3.96 -12.38 -1.73
N PHE A 84 2.68 -12.68 -1.93
CA PHE A 84 2.17 -14.05 -1.93
C PHE A 84 1.48 -14.33 -3.26
N LEU A 85 1.86 -15.44 -3.90
CA LEU A 85 1.21 -15.99 -5.09
C LEU A 85 0.53 -17.30 -4.67
N ASP A 86 -0.78 -17.41 -4.87
CA ASP A 86 -1.60 -18.57 -4.46
C ASP A 86 -1.38 -19.04 -3.00
N GLY A 87 -1.12 -18.09 -2.09
CA GLY A 87 -0.88 -18.37 -0.67
C GLY A 87 0.57 -18.73 -0.31
N GLU A 88 1.47 -18.82 -1.27
CA GLU A 88 2.89 -19.07 -1.06
C GLU A 88 3.69 -17.77 -1.15
N GLN A 89 4.60 -17.52 -0.20
CA GLN A 89 5.46 -16.34 -0.26
C GLN A 89 6.41 -16.48 -1.46
N TRP A 90 6.50 -15.42 -2.27
CA TRP A 90 7.30 -15.40 -3.49
C TRP A 90 8.17 -14.13 -3.56
N GLY A 91 9.26 -14.18 -4.32
CA GLY A 91 10.02 -13.00 -4.70
C GLY A 91 11.25 -12.67 -3.85
N PHE A 92 11.48 -13.45 -2.79
CA PHE A 92 12.56 -13.21 -1.79
C PHE A 92 13.70 -14.23 -1.88
N GLU A 93 13.64 -15.13 -2.86
CA GLU A 93 14.71 -16.08 -3.18
C GLU A 93 15.69 -15.48 -4.20
N GLN A 94 16.93 -15.97 -4.22
CA GLN A 94 18.00 -15.39 -5.04
C GLN A 94 17.70 -15.45 -6.55
N ASP A 95 16.99 -16.48 -7.00
CA ASP A 95 16.74 -16.74 -8.42
C ASP A 95 15.48 -16.03 -8.95
N ASP A 96 14.61 -15.52 -8.07
CA ASP A 96 13.36 -14.82 -8.41
C ASP A 96 13.20 -13.51 -7.61
N PRO A 97 14.07 -12.50 -7.81
CA PRO A 97 13.93 -11.24 -7.08
C PRO A 97 12.68 -10.48 -7.57
N TRP A 98 11.75 -10.17 -6.65
CA TRP A 98 10.52 -9.42 -6.98
C TRP A 98 10.77 -8.05 -7.63
N THR A 99 11.97 -7.49 -7.45
CA THR A 99 12.41 -6.21 -8.01
C THR A 99 12.87 -6.31 -9.47
N ALA A 100 13.10 -7.51 -10.00
CA ALA A 100 13.48 -7.65 -11.40
C ALA A 100 12.32 -7.30 -12.33
N GLU A 101 12.66 -6.65 -13.44
CA GLU A 101 11.70 -6.27 -14.46
C GLU A 101 10.92 -7.50 -14.94
N ASN A 102 9.59 -7.37 -15.00
CA ASN A 102 8.65 -8.44 -15.39
C ASN A 102 8.65 -9.71 -14.50
N ALA A 103 9.39 -9.77 -13.39
CA ALA A 103 9.47 -10.98 -12.55
C ALA A 103 8.09 -11.42 -12.03
N LEU A 104 7.29 -10.49 -11.51
CA LEU A 104 5.94 -10.79 -11.02
C LEU A 104 5.02 -11.28 -12.15
N GLN A 105 5.07 -10.63 -13.31
CA GLN A 105 4.26 -11.03 -14.47
C GLN A 105 4.63 -12.45 -14.92
N ASN A 106 5.92 -12.74 -15.06
CA ASN A 106 6.42 -14.06 -15.45
C ASN A 106 6.02 -15.14 -14.44
N ALA A 107 6.12 -14.86 -13.14
CA ALA A 107 5.71 -15.78 -12.08
C ALA A 107 4.20 -16.08 -12.12
N ILE A 108 3.38 -15.06 -12.39
CA ILE A 108 1.93 -15.25 -12.59
C ILE A 108 1.64 -16.09 -13.82
N GLU A 109 2.29 -15.81 -14.96
CA GLU A 109 2.08 -16.60 -16.19
C GLU A 109 2.52 -18.06 -16.02
N ALA A 110 3.65 -18.33 -15.36
CA ALA A 110 4.13 -19.69 -15.09
C ALA A 110 3.16 -20.50 -14.22
N ARG A 111 2.32 -19.85 -13.40
CA ARG A 111 1.31 -20.50 -12.54
C ARG A 111 -0.01 -20.75 -13.24
N LYS A 112 -0.26 -20.13 -14.40
CA LYS A 112 -1.50 -20.33 -15.18
C LYS A 112 -1.53 -21.66 -15.94
N GLY A 113 -0.39 -22.32 -16.15
CA GLY A 113 -0.28 -23.61 -16.85
C GLY A 113 0.93 -23.70 -17.76
#